data_AF-A0A4Q6UYS0-F1
#
_entry.id   AF-A0A4Q6UYS0-F1
#
_cell.length_a   1.000
_cell.length_b   1.000
_cell.length_c   1.000
_cell.angle_alpha   90.00
_cell.angle_beta   90.00
_cell.angle_gamma   90.00
#
_symmetry.space_group_name_H-M   'P 1'
#
loop_
_entity.id
_entity.type
_entity.pdbx_description
1 polymer ?
#
loop_
_entity_poly.entity_id
_entity_poly.type
_entity_poly.pdbx_seq_one_letter_code
_entity_poly.pdbx_strand_id
1 'polypeptide(L)' 'MFVTWHTSESLRDEAVASKLSGEESPSLEYFRSLTKIMQSAMIEVLRAAGWHACDAANDMNPYAIRVEDREK' A
#
# COMPACT_ATOMS: atom_id res chain seq x y z
N MET A 1 6.68 -4.22 13.83
CA MET A 1 5.22 -4.44 13.69
C MET A 1 4.76 -4.03 12.29
N PHE A 2 3.55 -4.41 11.88
CA PHE A 2 2.98 -3.99 10.60
C PHE A 2 1.69 -3.20 10.80
N VAL A 3 1.50 -2.17 9.98
CA VAL A 3 0.23 -1.49 9.80
C VAL A 3 -0.31 -1.88 8.43
N THR A 4 -1.55 -2.36 8.40
CA THR A 4 -2.23 -2.77 7.17
C THR A 4 -3.40 -1.86 6.84
N TRP A 5 -3.60 -1.59 5.56
CA TRP A 5 -4.73 -0.82 5.05
C TRP A 5 -5.42 -1.58 3.93
N HIS A 6 -6.66 -1.22 3.60
CA HIS A 6 -7.40 -1.94 2.57
C HIS A 6 -8.17 -0.95 1.68
N THR A 7 -8.29 -1.28 0.40
CA THR A 7 -9.26 -0.65 -0.52
C THR A 7 -10.59 -1.39 -0.44
N SER A 8 -11.62 -0.88 -1.13
CA SER A 8 -12.79 -1.70 -1.42
C SER A 8 -12.38 -2.98 -2.17
N GLU A 9 -13.13 -4.05 -1.94
CA GLU A 9 -12.91 -5.33 -2.62
C GLU A 9 -13.12 -5.20 -4.13
N SER A 10 -14.15 -4.45 -4.54
CA SER A 10 -14.44 -4.21 -5.96
C SER A 10 -13.24 -3.65 -6.74
N LEU A 11 -12.59 -2.61 -6.19
CA LEU A 11 -11.45 -1.97 -6.84
C LEU A 11 -10.25 -2.91 -6.93
N ARG A 12 -9.99 -3.66 -5.86
CA ARG A 12 -8.91 -4.65 -5.81
C ARG A 12 -9.16 -5.75 -6.86
N ASP A 13 -10.36 -6.29 -6.89
CA ASP A 13 -10.71 -7.43 -7.73
C ASP A 13 -10.67 -7.04 -9.21
N GLU A 14 -11.16 -5.84 -9.56
CA GLU A 14 -11.02 -5.27 -10.91
C GLU A 14 -9.54 -5.10 -11.32
N ALA A 15 -8.71 -4.53 -10.45
CA ALA A 15 -7.29 -4.33 -10.74
C ALA A 15 -6.54 -5.66 -10.92
N VAL A 16 -6.87 -6.67 -10.10
CA VAL A 16 -6.31 -8.03 -10.23
C VAL A 16 -6.76 -8.67 -11.54
N ALA A 17 -8.04 -8.58 -11.89
CA ALA A 17 -8.57 -9.11 -13.14
C ALA A 17 -7.87 -8.49 -14.36
N SER A 18 -7.69 -7.17 -14.39
CA SER A 18 -6.99 -6.47 -15.48
C SER A 18 -5.51 -6.84 -15.54
N LYS A 19 -4.83 -6.99 -14.40
CA LYS A 19 -3.43 -7.45 -14.38
C LYS A 19 -3.29 -8.87 -14.92
N LEU A 20 -4.24 -9.76 -14.62
CA LEU A 20 -4.23 -11.14 -15.08
C LEU A 20 -4.60 -11.28 -16.57
N SER A 21 -5.47 -10.42 -17.09
CA SER A 21 -5.79 -10.40 -18.53
C SER A 21 -4.64 -9.83 -19.38
N GLY A 22 -3.71 -9.08 -18.77
CA GLY A 22 -2.63 -8.39 -19.47
C GLY A 22 -3.07 -7.08 -20.14
N GLU A 23 -4.31 -6.65 -19.89
CA GLU A 23 -4.85 -5.38 -20.39
C GLU A 23 -4.61 -4.28 -19.34
N GLU A 24 -3.94 -3.20 -19.73
CA GLU A 24 -3.83 -2.01 -18.89
C GLU A 24 -5.19 -1.29 -18.87
N SER A 25 -5.96 -1.51 -17.81
CA SER A 25 -7.24 -0.86 -17.59
C SER A 25 -7.10 0.43 -16.77
N PRO A 26 -8.04 1.37 -16.91
CA PRO A 26 -8.11 2.55 -16.04
C PRO A 26 -8.20 2.20 -14.55
N SER A 27 -8.83 1.09 -14.19
CA SER A 27 -8.94 0.64 -12.80
C SER A 27 -7.60 0.16 -12.25
N LEU A 28 -6.79 -0.52 -13.05
CA LEU A 28 -5.43 -0.93 -12.68
C LEU A 28 -4.51 0.28 -12.49
N GLU A 29 -4.57 1.26 -13.38
CA GLU A 29 -3.80 2.51 -13.26
C GLU A 29 -4.22 3.31 -12.02
N TYR A 30 -5.53 3.43 -11.79
CA TYR A 30 -6.08 4.08 -10.60
C TYR A 30 -5.65 3.35 -9.32
N PHE A 31 -5.72 2.02 -9.29
CA PHE A 31 -5.31 1.21 -8.16
C PHE A 31 -3.82 1.39 -7.83
N ARG A 32 -2.94 1.38 -8.84
CA ARG A 32 -1.50 1.63 -8.66
C ARG A 32 -1.24 3.03 -8.10
N SER A 33 -1.96 4.03 -8.59
CA SER A 33 -1.82 5.42 -8.15
C SER A 33 -2.30 5.59 -6.71
N LEU A 34 -3.48 5.04 -6.37
CA LEU A 34 -4.03 5.05 -5.02
C LEU A 34 -3.08 4.38 -4.03
N THR A 35 -2.53 3.21 -4.40
CA THR A 35 -1.57 2.47 -3.56
C THR A 35 -0.36 3.32 -3.20
N LYS A 36 0.26 3.99 -4.19
CA LYS A 36 1.42 4.86 -3.95
C LYS A 36 1.09 6.04 -3.03
N ILE A 37 -0.06 6.68 -3.24
CA ILE A 37 -0.51 7.82 -2.43
C ILE A 37 -0.76 7.38 -0.99
N MET A 38 -1.50 6.28 -0.80
CA MET A 38 -1.82 5.75 0.51
C MET A 38 -0.58 5.32 1.29
N GLN A 39 0.33 4.58 0.65
CA GLN A 39 1.60 4.18 1.27
C GLN A 39 2.38 5.41 1.77
N SER A 40 2.57 6.42 0.91
CA SER A 40 3.28 7.65 1.27
C SER A 40 2.59 8.38 2.44
N ALA A 41 1.28 8.57 2.35
CA ALA A 41 0.52 9.31 3.37
C ALA A 41 0.59 8.62 4.75
N MET A 42 0.43 7.31 4.82
CA MET A 42 0.48 6.59 6.09
C MET A 42 1.89 6.55 6.68
N ILE A 43 2.93 6.41 5.86
CA ILE A 43 4.33 6.51 6.33
C ILE A 43 4.54 7.86 7.01
N GLU A 44 4.11 8.95 6.38
CA GLU A 44 4.26 10.30 6.93
C GLU A 44 3.43 10.49 8.21
N VAL A 45 2.20 9.99 8.27
CA VAL A 45 1.37 10.01 9.50
C VAL A 45 2.05 9.25 10.64
N LEU A 46 2.59 8.06 10.38
CA LEU A 46 3.27 7.25 11.38
C LEU A 46 4.55 7.93 11.88
N ARG A 47 5.33 8.53 10.97
CA ARG A 47 6.52 9.32 11.32
C ARG A 47 6.18 10.54 12.17
N ALA A 48 5.12 11.27 11.80
CA ALA A 48 4.63 12.41 12.59
C ALA A 48 4.16 11.98 13.99
N ALA A 49 3.63 10.76 14.12
CA ALA A 49 3.29 10.15 15.41
C ALA A 49 4.50 9.59 16.18
N GLY A 50 5.72 9.73 15.65
CA GLY A 50 6.97 9.37 16.33
C GLY A 50 7.49 7.97 16.04
N TRP A 51 6.85 7.22 15.14
CA TRP A 51 7.23 5.87 14.76
C TRP A 51 8.28 5.86 13.64
N HIS A 52 9.14 4.83 13.62
CA HIS A 52 10.00 4.58 12.48
C HIS A 52 9.24 3.76 11.44
N ALA A 53 8.64 4.43 10.44
CA ALA A 53 7.87 3.79 9.38
C ALA A 53 8.60 3.86 8.03
N CYS A 54 8.57 2.73 7.30
CA CYS A 54 9.15 2.57 5.98
C CYS A 54 8.29 1.63 5.12
N ASP A 55 8.54 1.67 3.80
CA ASP A 55 7.93 0.74 2.87
C ASP A 55 8.35 -0.70 3.22
N ALA A 56 7.40 -1.63 3.14
CA ALA A 56 7.68 -3.05 3.22
C ALA A 56 8.25 -3.51 1.87
N ALA A 57 9.43 -3.00 1.49
CA ALA A 57 10.01 -3.10 0.15
C ALA A 57 10.19 -4.54 -0.39
N ASN A 58 10.05 -5.56 0.47
CA ASN A 58 10.17 -6.98 0.12
C ASN A 58 8.87 -7.79 0.29
N ASP A 59 7.82 -7.19 0.86
CA ASP A 59 6.55 -7.90 0.99
C ASP A 59 5.75 -7.62 -0.27
N MET A 60 5.35 -8.67 -1.01
CA MET A 60 4.45 -8.57 -2.18
C MET A 60 3.07 -7.98 -1.87
N ASN A 61 2.91 -7.41 -0.69
CA ASN A 61 1.68 -6.85 -0.17
C ASN A 61 1.71 -5.31 -0.26
N PRO A 62 1.05 -4.70 -1.27
CA PRO A 62 0.95 -3.24 -1.38
C PRO A 62 0.22 -2.59 -0.20
N TYR A 63 -0.41 -3.41 0.64
CA TYR A 63 -1.20 -3.00 1.79
C TYR A 63 -0.42 -2.94 3.11
N ALA A 64 0.86 -3.33 3.13
CA ALA A 64 1.65 -3.40 4.35
C ALA A 64 2.65 -2.24 4.47
N ILE A 65 2.71 -1.65 5.66
CA ILE A 65 3.76 -0.71 6.06
C ILE A 65 4.51 -1.31 7.23
N ARG A 66 5.84 -1.36 7.12
CA ARG A 66 6.72 -1.81 8.19
C ARG A 66 6.93 -0.66 9.17
N VAL A 67 6.68 -0.95 10.44
CA VAL A 67 6.98 -0.03 11.54
C VAL A 67 7.95 -0.73 12.47
N GLU A 68 9.09 -0.09 12.69
CA GLU A 68 10.11 -0.55 13.61
C GLU A 68 9.89 0.10 14.96
N ASP A 69 10.04 -0.69 16.02
CA ASP A 69 10.10 -0.11 17.36
C ASP A 69 11.36 0.75 17.43
N ARG A 70 11.23 1.96 18.01
CA ARG A 70 12.41 2.78 18.31
C ARG A 70 13.39 1.89 19.08
N GLU A 71 14.60 1.71 18.54
CA GLU A 71 15.70 1.19 19.35
C GLU A 71 15.75 2.04 20.63
N LYS A 72 15.63 1.35 21.78
CA LYS A 72 15.69 1.95 23.11
C LYS A 72 17.09 2.46 23.39
#